data_AF-S9STH3-F1
#
_entry.id   AF-S9STH3-F1
#
_cell.length_a   1.000
_cell.length_b   1.000
_cell.length_c   1.000
_cell.angle_alpha   90.00
_cell.angle_beta   90.00
_cell.angle_gamma   90.00
#
_symmetry.space_group_name_H-M   'P 1'
#
loop_
_entity.id
_entity.type
_entity.pdbx_description
1 polymer ?
#
loop_
_entity_poly.entity_id
_entity_poly.type
_entity_poly.pdbx_seq_one_letter_code
_entity_poly.pdbx_strand_id
1 'polypeptide(L)'
;MDEIQRRKAFQKIKTMTHEQFWTWMNGIHSQAYFMGQEHIVEAMRQHPRIYRPMVAKVLESAKDIRESQGMKEINVEDTMERFVIKEAVKDDTESTDD
;
A
#
# COMPACT_ATOMS: atom_id res chain seq x y z
N MET A 1 -11.18 0.30 -13.96
CA MET A 1 -10.24 0.08 -15.08
C MET A 1 -11.00 -0.51 -16.25
N ASP A 2 -10.75 0.00 -17.45
CA ASP A 2 -11.24 -0.60 -18.68
C ASP A 2 -10.40 -1.82 -19.11
N GLU A 3 -10.81 -2.51 -20.18
CA GLU A 3 -10.15 -3.72 -20.66
C GLU A 3 -8.72 -3.49 -21.17
N ILE A 4 -8.45 -2.33 -21.77
CA ILE A 4 -7.13 -1.97 -22.30
C ILE A 4 -6.18 -1.72 -21.12
N GLN A 5 -6.64 -1.00 -20.10
CA GLN A 5 -5.90 -0.75 -18.87
C GLN A 5 -5.58 -2.05 -18.13
N ARG A 6 -6.57 -2.95 -17.98
CA ARG A 6 -6.37 -4.27 -17.35
C ARG A 6 -5.32 -5.10 -18.11
N ARG A 7 -5.39 -5.12 -19.45
CA ARG A 7 -4.41 -5.82 -20.28
C ARG A 7 -3.01 -5.23 -20.14
N LYS A 8 -2.86 -3.90 -20.18
CA LYS A 8 -1.56 -3.24 -20.00
C LYS A 8 -0.94 -3.54 -18.64
N ALA A 9 -1.73 -3.46 -17.56
CA ALA A 9 -1.28 -3.82 -16.23
C ALA A 9 -0.82 -5.28 -16.16
N PHE A 10 -1.60 -6.20 -16.73
CA PHE A 10 -1.26 -7.63 -16.77
C PHE A 10 0.06 -7.90 -17.51
N GLN A 11 0.29 -7.24 -18.65
CA GLN A 11 1.56 -7.38 -19.37
C GLN A 11 2.73 -6.79 -18.57
N LYS A 12 2.57 -5.63 -17.92
CA LYS A 12 3.61 -5.05 -17.05
C LYS A 12 4.01 -6.02 -15.94
N ILE A 13 3.05 -6.69 -15.29
CA ILE A 13 3.30 -7.67 -14.24
C ILE A 13 4.14 -8.85 -14.76
N LYS A 14 3.83 -9.36 -15.96
CA LYS A 14 4.58 -10.49 -16.56
C LYS A 14 6.03 -10.18 -16.87
N THR A 15 6.35 -8.91 -17.12
CA THR A 15 7.72 -8.47 -17.41
C THR A 15 8.55 -8.22 -16.14
N MET A 16 7.95 -8.28 -14.95
CA MET A 16 8.67 -8.06 -13.69
C MET A 16 9.55 -9.26 -13.35
N THR A 17 10.73 -8.98 -12.78
CA THR A 17 11.48 -10.03 -12.06
C THR A 17 10.72 -10.43 -10.80
N HIS A 18 11.08 -11.58 -10.22
CA HIS A 18 10.49 -12.07 -8.97
C HIS A 18 10.56 -11.03 -7.84
N GLU A 19 11.70 -10.35 -7.69
CA GLU A 19 11.89 -9.32 -6.66
C GLU A 19 11.01 -8.09 -6.92
N GLN A 20 10.94 -7.64 -8.19
CA GLN A 20 10.11 -6.52 -8.60
C GLN A 20 8.62 -6.82 -8.38
N PHE A 21 8.19 -8.04 -8.71
CA PHE A 21 6.82 -8.50 -8.50
C PHE A 21 6.44 -8.44 -7.02
N TRP A 22 7.24 -9.03 -6.13
CA TRP A 22 6.93 -9.02 -4.70
C TRP A 22 7.00 -7.63 -4.07
N THR A 23 7.95 -6.80 -4.52
CA THR A 23 7.99 -5.39 -4.11
C THR A 23 6.68 -4.71 -4.50
N TRP A 24 6.26 -4.89 -5.76
CA TRP A 24 5.02 -4.31 -6.29
C TRP A 24 3.76 -4.78 -5.57
N MET A 25 3.64 -6.08 -5.35
CA MET A 25 2.53 -6.67 -4.59
C MET A 25 2.48 -6.13 -3.16
N ASN A 26 3.63 -6.00 -2.49
CA ASN A 26 3.68 -5.47 -1.12
C ASN A 26 3.20 -4.02 -1.06
N GLY A 27 3.57 -3.17 -2.03
CA GLY A 27 3.06 -1.79 -2.10
C GLY A 27 1.55 -1.72 -2.30
N ILE A 28 1.02 -2.50 -3.25
CA ILE A 28 -0.43 -2.53 -3.50
C ILE A 28 -1.19 -3.01 -2.28
N HIS A 29 -0.73 -4.08 -1.63
CA HIS A 29 -1.39 -4.59 -0.42
C HIS A 29 -1.33 -3.59 0.73
N SER A 30 -0.21 -2.87 0.88
CA SER A 30 -0.06 -1.85 1.92
C SER A 30 -0.99 -0.66 1.67
N GLN A 31 -1.08 -0.19 0.42
CA GLN A 31 -2.04 0.85 0.02
C GLN A 31 -3.49 0.41 0.26
N ALA A 32 -3.86 -0.81 -0.16
CA ALA A 32 -5.20 -1.33 0.03
C ALA A 32 -5.56 -1.48 1.52
N TYR A 33 -4.61 -1.93 2.34
CA TYR A 33 -4.78 -2.02 3.78
C TYR A 33 -5.04 -0.65 4.41
N PHE A 34 -4.19 0.33 4.09
CA PHE A 34 -4.33 1.70 4.60
C PHE A 34 -5.65 2.35 4.19
N MET A 35 -6.03 2.26 2.91
CA MET A 35 -7.32 2.75 2.43
C MET A 35 -8.50 2.06 3.15
N GLY A 36 -8.37 0.75 3.40
CA GLY A 36 -9.37 0.01 4.18
C GLY A 36 -9.52 0.56 5.60
N GLN A 37 -8.40 0.87 6.27
CA GLN A 37 -8.43 1.49 7.59
C GLN A 37 -9.07 2.88 7.55
N GLU A 38 -8.71 3.73 6.58
CA GLU A 38 -9.30 5.05 6.41
C GLU A 38 -10.82 4.98 6.20
N HIS A 39 -11.30 4.09 5.33
CA HIS A 39 -12.73 3.90 5.09
C HIS A 39 -13.49 3.51 6.35
N ILE A 40 -12.93 2.60 7.17
CA ILE A 40 -13.54 2.17 8.42
C ILE A 40 -13.55 3.32 9.44
N VAL A 41 -12.45 4.06 9.56
CA VAL A 41 -12.37 5.26 10.42
C VAL A 41 -13.42 6.29 10.02
N GLU A 42 -13.55 6.57 8.72
CA GLU A 42 -14.49 7.54 8.22
C GLU A 42 -15.94 7.08 8.41
N ALA A 43 -16.24 5.81 8.15
CA ALA A 43 -17.53 5.22 8.44
C ALA A 43 -17.89 5.34 9.94
N MET A 44 -16.92 5.11 10.84
CA MET A 44 -17.11 5.30 12.28
C MET A 44 -17.39 6.76 12.65
N ARG A 45 -16.71 7.72 12.00
CA ARG A 45 -16.92 9.16 12.24
C ARG A 45 -18.28 9.66 11.74
N GLN A 46 -18.79 9.09 10.65
CA GLN A 46 -20.08 9.46 10.08
C GLN A 46 -21.27 8.80 10.79
N HIS A 47 -21.04 7.67 11.48
CA HIS A 47 -22.12 6.91 12.09
C HIS A 47 -22.74 7.67 13.29
N PRO A 48 -24.06 7.96 13.29
CA PRO A 48 -24.69 8.87 14.26
C PRO A 48 -24.68 8.36 15.71
N ARG A 49 -24.42 7.07 15.92
CA ARG A 49 -24.35 6.45 17.26
C ARG A 49 -22.93 6.24 17.79
N ILE A 50 -21.90 6.60 17.02
CA ILE A 50 -20.50 6.46 17.43
C ILE A 50 -19.98 7.83 17.83
N TYR A 51 -19.58 7.96 19.10
CA TYR A 51 -19.04 9.20 19.62
C TYR A 51 -17.55 9.33 19.27
N ARG A 52 -17.05 10.54 18.98
CA ARG A 52 -15.66 10.76 18.52
C ARG A 52 -14.58 10.12 19.42
N PRO A 53 -14.60 10.31 20.76
CA PRO A 53 -13.72 9.58 21.68
C PRO A 53 -13.80 8.05 21.62
N MET A 54 -14.94 7.47 21.23
CA MET A 54 -15.07 6.03 21.07
C MET A 54 -14.26 5.52 19.87
N VAL A 55 -14.19 6.31 18.78
CA VAL A 55 -13.35 6.01 17.62
C VAL A 55 -11.89 5.84 18.02
N ALA A 56 -11.36 6.76 18.84
CA ALA A 56 -9.98 6.69 19.31
C ALA A 56 -9.69 5.40 20.11
N LYS A 57 -10.61 5.01 21.02
CA LYS A 57 -10.49 3.76 21.79
C LYS A 57 -10.54 2.51 20.92
N VAL A 58 -11.39 2.51 19.89
CA VAL A 58 -11.47 1.41 18.93
C VAL A 58 -10.17 1.29 18.14
N LEU A 59 -9.58 2.42 17.71
CA LEU A 59 -8.31 2.42 16.99
C LEU A 59 -7.13 1.96 17.85
N GLU A 60 -7.10 2.36 19.12
CA GLU A 60 -6.14 1.85 20.10
C GLU A 60 -6.29 0.33 20.28
N SER A 61 -7.51 -0.16 20.45
CA SER A 61 -7.77 -1.61 20.54
C SER A 61 -7.36 -2.36 19.27
N ALA A 62 -7.60 -1.78 18.09
CA ALA A 62 -7.20 -2.37 16.81
C ALA A 62 -5.67 -2.46 16.68
N LYS A 63 -4.94 -1.46 17.18
CA LYS A 63 -3.48 -1.48 17.26
C LYS A 63 -2.99 -2.60 18.19
N ASP A 64 -3.59 -2.74 19.37
CA ASP A 64 -3.20 -3.78 20.33
C ASP A 64 -3.43 -5.19 19.77
N ILE A 65 -4.57 -5.41 19.11
CA ILE A 65 -4.87 -6.70 18.44
C ILE A 65 -3.82 -7.00 17.39
N ARG A 66 -3.50 -6.03 16.52
CA ARG A 66 -2.50 -6.17 15.47
C ARG A 66 -1.13 -6.54 16.04
N GLU A 67 -0.68 -5.84 17.07
CA GLU A 67 0.61 -6.09 17.74
C GLU A 67 0.63 -7.46 18.42
N SER A 68 -0.48 -7.89 19.05
CA SER A 68 -0.60 -9.20 19.69
C SER A 68 -0.49 -10.37 18.69
N GLN A 69 -0.83 -10.13 17.43
CA GLN A 69 -0.72 -11.09 16.33
C GLN A 69 0.66 -11.02 15.64
N GLY A 70 1.59 -10.21 16.15
CA GLY A 70 2.92 -10.05 15.58
C GLY A 70 2.95 -9.29 14.26
N MET A 71 1.86 -8.62 13.89
CA MET A 71 1.78 -7.81 12.68
C MET A 71 2.31 -6.41 12.97
N LYS A 72 3.33 -5.97 12.21
CA LYS A 72 3.80 -4.58 12.30
C LYS A 72 2.87 -3.65 11.52
N GLU A 73 2.76 -2.42 11.99
CA GLU A 73 2.18 -1.35 11.19
C GLU A 73 3.04 -1.11 9.96
N ILE A 74 2.42 -1.14 8.78
CA ILE A 74 3.09 -0.83 7.53
C ILE A 74 2.64 0.57 7.12
N ASN A 75 3.55 1.53 7.17
CA ASN A 75 3.29 2.85 6.63
C ASN A 75 3.34 2.77 5.09
N VAL A 76 2.39 3.42 4.42
CA VAL A 76 2.34 3.53 2.97
C VAL A 76 3.60 4.25 2.47
N GLU A 77 4.06 5.28 3.18
CA GLU A 77 5.26 6.05 2.83
C GLU A 77 6.53 5.18 2.86
N ASP A 78 6.75 4.43 3.95
CA ASP A 78 7.85 3.46 4.09
C ASP A 78 7.84 2.41 2.97
N THR A 79 6.63 2.07 2.51
CA THR A 79 6.46 1.08 1.44
C THR A 79 6.68 1.71 0.08
N MET A 80 6.27 2.98 -0.14
CA MET A 80 6.36 3.74 -1.38
C MET A 80 7.77 4.27 -1.70
N GLU A 81 8.58 4.65 -0.70
CA GLU A 81 9.97 5.09 -0.95
C GLU A 81 10.82 3.99 -1.61
N ARG A 82 10.53 2.71 -1.32
CA ARG A 82 11.16 1.57 -1.99
C ARG A 82 10.79 1.43 -3.47
N PHE A 83 9.72 2.08 -3.93
CA PHE A 83 9.29 2.05 -5.32
C PHE A 83 9.99 3.09 -6.19
N VAL A 84 10.18 4.31 -5.69
CA VAL A 84 10.72 5.42 -6.47
C VAL A 84 12.21 5.21 -6.77
N ILE A 85 12.96 4.61 -5.86
CA ILE A 85 14.41 4.40 -6.01
C ILE A 85 14.74 3.36 -7.11
N LYS A 86 13.85 2.40 -7.42
CA LYS A 86 14.12 1.37 -8.45
C LYS A 86 13.71 1.75 -9.87
N GLU A 87 12.78 2.69 -10.06
CA GLU A 87 12.48 3.22 -11.40
C GLU A 87 13.53 4.29 -11.81
N ALA A 88 14.04 5.10 -10.87
CA ALA A 88 15.05 6.13 -11.18
C ALA A 88 16.45 5.57 -11.54
N VAL A 89 16.88 4.45 -10.93
CA VAL A 89 18.22 3.87 -11.17
C VAL A 89 18.33 3.18 -12.54
N LYS A 90 17.22 2.90 -13.23
CA LYS A 90 17.26 2.32 -14.58
C LYS A 90 17.44 3.34 -15.72
N ASP A 91 17.13 4.61 -15.50
CA ASP A 91 17.23 5.63 -16.55
C ASP A 91 18.63 6.26 -16.65
N ASP A 92 19.49 6.11 -15.62
CA ASP A 92 20.82 6.74 -15.60
C ASP A 92 21.96 5.85 -16.13
N THR A 93 21.69 4.60 -16.57
CA THR A 93 22.74 3.67 -17.06
C THR A 93 22.70 3.36 -18.56
N GLU A 94 21.83 4.00 -19.35
CA GLU A 94 21.84 3.90 -20.83
C GLU A 94 22.22 5.26 -21.45
N SER A 95 23.39 5.78 -21.10
CA SER A 95 24.03 6.88 -21.84
C SER A 95 25.52 6.92 -21.51
N THR A 96 26.25 5.87 -21.85
CA THR A 96 27.67 6.02 -22.22
C THR A 96 28.14 4.79 -23.00
N ASP A 97 28.83 5.10 -24.10
CA ASP A 97 29.77 4.31 -24.87
C ASP A 97 29.27 3.59 -26.16
N ASP A 98 29.74 4.22 -27.25
CA ASP A 98 30.03 3.80 -28.65
C ASP A 98 28.90 3.54 -29.67
#